data_AF-A0A6M8WFD4-F1
#
_entry.id   AF-A0A6M8WFD4-F1
#
_cell.length_a   1.000
_cell.length_b   1.000
_cell.length_c   1.000
_cell.angle_alpha   90.00
_cell.angle_beta   90.00
_cell.angle_gamma   90.00
#
_symmetry.space_group_name_H-M   'P 1'
#
loop_
_entity.id
_entity.type
_entity.pdbx_description
1 polymer ?
#
loop_
_entity_poly.entity_id
_entity_poly.type
_entity_poly.pdbx_seq_one_letter_code
_entity_poly.pdbx_strand_id
1 'polypeptide(L)'
;MRELHADERRVDEAFASVVDRVGRAWIAASSPKLLIAGLVGMQIAAILTSVLIWPGLPYWFAMGVWFVPVAAYGWWHSRTVLAKSAARVADIVLADGLCPGCMYNLGAQPDEGGMVRCPECGARWSATRIARRHEFVVRTETELEKQKRWWRAFGGADAWGPTRIEDGRRQRRPIVSARLRQPIRVATGERRKRLLAARREIGRERRVRRWMVASGLFSMYAVVCISLLMSRASTGYRVIDLFIGLSMLWLVVVFPVMIVRGSMGITAEGVGNAMLRQSLCPSCGFDLDPERGADGLTECGECGAGWRVSAVSSERRR
;
A
#
# COMPACT_ATOMS: atom_id res chain seq x y z
N MET A 1 2.44 -33.81 -17.13
CA MET A 1 2.11 -32.59 -16.36
C MET A 1 0.85 -32.00 -16.96
N ARG A 2 -0.18 -31.74 -16.15
CA ARG A 2 -1.42 -31.11 -16.63
C ARG A 2 -1.14 -29.61 -16.81
N GLU A 3 -1.41 -29.05 -17.99
CA GLU A 3 -1.30 -27.60 -18.22
C GLU A 3 -2.36 -26.89 -17.37
N LEU A 4 -1.92 -26.06 -16.42
CA LEU A 4 -2.81 -25.24 -15.59
C LEU A 4 -3.27 -24.03 -16.40
N HIS A 5 -4.58 -23.83 -16.52
CA HIS A 5 -5.14 -22.69 -17.27
C HIS A 5 -4.90 -21.35 -16.54
N ALA A 6 -4.99 -20.23 -17.27
CA ALA A 6 -4.80 -18.87 -16.74
C ALA A 6 -5.63 -18.55 -15.49
N ASP A 7 -6.80 -19.17 -15.36
CA ASP A 7 -7.72 -18.98 -14.26
C ASP A 7 -7.36 -19.76 -12.99
N GLU A 8 -6.53 -20.81 -13.07
CA GLU A 8 -6.04 -21.55 -11.90
C GLU A 8 -4.83 -20.85 -11.27
N ARG A 9 -4.06 -20.09 -12.06
CA ARG A 9 -2.90 -19.30 -11.62
C ARG A 9 -3.26 -18.19 -10.62
N ARG A 10 -4.43 -17.55 -10.79
CA ARG A 10 -4.90 -16.50 -9.87
C ARG A 10 -5.17 -17.04 -8.46
N VAL A 11 -5.15 -18.34 -8.29
CA VAL A 11 -5.73 -19.07 -7.16
C VAL A 11 -4.66 -19.79 -6.36
N ASP A 12 -3.41 -19.46 -6.60
CA ASP A 12 -2.28 -19.88 -5.81
C ASP A 12 -1.94 -18.84 -4.73
N GLU A 13 -1.57 -19.29 -3.53
CA GLU A 13 -1.21 -18.39 -2.42
C GLU A 13 0.10 -17.65 -2.65
N ALA A 14 1.08 -18.27 -3.32
CA ALA A 14 2.30 -17.61 -3.72
C ALA A 14 2.02 -16.56 -4.80
N PHE A 15 1.20 -16.88 -5.81
CA PHE A 15 0.75 -15.88 -6.79
C PHE A 15 0.00 -14.72 -6.12
N ALA A 16 -0.94 -15.00 -5.22
CA ALA A 16 -1.68 -13.98 -4.49
C ALA A 16 -0.77 -13.11 -3.60
N SER A 17 0.20 -13.72 -2.92
CA SER A 17 1.25 -13.04 -2.15
C SER A 17 2.12 -12.15 -3.03
N VAL A 18 2.47 -12.61 -4.23
CA VAL A 18 3.26 -11.85 -5.20
C VAL A 18 2.45 -10.68 -5.75
N VAL A 19 1.21 -10.90 -6.20
CA VAL A 19 0.35 -9.83 -6.70
C VAL A 19 0.04 -8.81 -5.61
N ASP A 20 -0.15 -9.21 -4.35
CA ASP A 20 -0.28 -8.29 -3.22
C ASP A 20 1.00 -7.46 -3.02
N ARG A 21 2.18 -8.09 -3.06
CA ARG A 21 3.48 -7.40 -2.94
C ARG A 21 3.74 -6.46 -4.12
N VAL A 22 3.44 -6.88 -5.34
CA VAL A 22 3.55 -6.10 -6.58
C VAL A 22 2.54 -4.96 -6.57
N GLY A 23 1.29 -5.23 -6.18
CA GLY A 23 0.24 -4.23 -6.02
C GLY A 23 0.62 -3.18 -4.98
N ARG A 24 1.15 -3.59 -3.81
CA ARG A 24 1.70 -2.66 -2.81
C ARG A 24 2.90 -1.89 -3.32
N ALA A 25 3.83 -2.53 -4.03
CA ALA A 25 4.99 -1.85 -4.61
C ALA A 25 4.57 -0.84 -5.67
N TRP A 26 3.59 -1.20 -6.50
CA TRP A 26 3.00 -0.34 -7.52
C TRP A 26 2.24 0.82 -6.89
N ILE A 27 1.40 0.59 -5.89
CA ILE A 27 0.72 1.65 -5.14
C ILE A 27 1.72 2.55 -4.40
N ALA A 28 2.76 1.96 -3.80
CA ALA A 28 3.83 2.71 -3.13
C ALA A 28 4.54 3.65 -4.11
N ALA A 29 4.75 3.19 -5.34
CA ALA A 29 5.40 3.95 -6.38
C ALA A 29 4.43 4.96 -7.03
N SER A 30 3.17 4.57 -7.21
CA SER A 30 2.04 5.35 -7.68
C SER A 30 1.42 6.08 -6.50
N SER A 31 2.24 6.87 -5.77
CA SER A 31 1.84 7.50 -4.51
C SER A 31 0.50 8.23 -4.72
N PRO A 32 -0.59 7.74 -4.13
CA PRO A 32 -1.89 8.39 -4.29
C PRO A 32 -1.88 9.81 -3.69
N LYS A 33 -0.87 10.13 -2.86
CA LYS A 33 -0.55 11.49 -2.40
C LYS A 33 -0.20 12.45 -3.54
N LEU A 34 0.41 11.98 -4.63
CA LEU A 34 0.72 12.82 -5.80
C LEU A 34 -0.54 13.18 -6.59
N LEU A 35 -1.47 12.23 -6.75
CA LEU A 35 -2.77 12.53 -7.36
C LEU A 35 -3.53 13.55 -6.53
N ILE A 36 -3.59 13.34 -5.21
CA ILE A 36 -4.24 14.28 -4.30
C ILE A 36 -3.53 15.63 -4.29
N ALA A 37 -2.19 15.67 -4.23
CA ALA A 37 -1.43 16.91 -4.27
C ALA A 37 -1.65 17.65 -5.61
N GLY A 38 -1.74 16.91 -6.72
CA GLY A 38 -2.09 17.46 -8.02
C GLY A 38 -3.50 18.07 -8.03
N LEU A 39 -4.50 17.36 -7.47
CA LEU A 39 -5.86 17.89 -7.35
C LEU A 39 -5.93 19.11 -6.44
N VAL A 40 -5.28 19.10 -5.27
CA VAL A 40 -5.24 20.25 -4.35
C VAL A 40 -4.50 21.43 -4.99
N GLY A 41 -3.37 21.18 -5.65
CA GLY A 41 -2.64 22.20 -6.39
C GLY A 41 -3.46 22.82 -7.52
N MET A 42 -4.20 21.99 -8.26
CA MET A 42 -5.16 22.43 -9.28
C MET A 42 -6.23 23.34 -8.68
N GLN A 43 -6.81 22.96 -7.53
CA GLN A 43 -7.82 23.75 -6.84
C GLN A 43 -7.27 25.13 -6.42
N ILE A 44 -6.09 25.17 -5.81
CA ILE A 44 -5.45 26.41 -5.38
C ILE A 44 -5.14 27.29 -6.59
N ALA A 45 -4.57 26.72 -7.65
CA ALA A 45 -4.21 27.46 -8.85
C ALA A 45 -5.46 28.03 -9.56
N ALA A 46 -6.55 27.26 -9.63
CA ALA A 46 -7.81 27.71 -10.20
C ALA A 46 -8.43 28.86 -9.38
N ILE A 47 -8.42 28.76 -8.04
CA ILE A 47 -8.89 29.84 -7.15
C ILE A 47 -8.05 31.11 -7.38
N LEU A 48 -6.72 31.00 -7.27
CA LEU A 48 -5.81 32.13 -7.47
C LEU A 48 -5.96 32.78 -8.85
N THR A 49 -6.17 31.97 -9.90
CA THR A 49 -6.37 32.48 -11.26
C THR A 49 -7.68 33.26 -11.35
N SER A 50 -8.77 32.70 -10.83
CA SER A 50 -10.10 33.34 -10.89
C SER A 50 -10.25 34.58 -10.02
N VAL A 51 -9.50 34.67 -8.92
CA VAL A 51 -9.59 35.77 -7.95
C VAL A 51 -8.54 36.85 -8.18
N LEU A 52 -7.29 36.47 -8.43
CA LEU A 52 -6.16 37.40 -8.45
C LEU A 52 -5.69 37.75 -9.86
N ILE A 53 -5.54 36.75 -10.73
CA ILE A 53 -4.93 36.96 -12.06
C ILE A 53 -5.95 37.52 -13.04
N TRP A 54 -7.16 36.94 -13.06
CA TRP A 54 -8.21 37.32 -13.99
C TRP A 54 -9.57 37.41 -13.29
N PRO A 55 -9.83 38.51 -12.56
CA PRO A 55 -11.10 38.73 -11.90
C PRO A 55 -12.23 38.67 -12.92
N GLY A 56 -13.22 37.80 -12.67
CA GLY A 56 -14.35 37.56 -13.58
C GLY A 56 -14.22 36.31 -14.46
N LEU A 57 -13.05 35.68 -14.51
CA LEU A 57 -12.91 34.38 -15.14
C LEU A 57 -13.70 33.33 -14.32
N PRO A 58 -14.65 32.60 -14.93
CA PRO A 58 -15.40 31.59 -14.19
C PRO A 58 -14.46 30.50 -13.66
N TYR A 59 -14.59 30.18 -12.37
CA TYR A 59 -13.73 29.21 -11.69
C TYR A 59 -13.69 27.82 -12.38
N TRP A 60 -14.81 27.35 -12.94
CA TRP A 60 -14.85 26.09 -13.69
C TRP A 60 -13.98 26.12 -14.95
N PHE A 61 -13.85 27.29 -15.59
CA PHE A 61 -12.96 27.46 -16.74
C PHE A 61 -11.51 27.44 -16.29
N ALA A 62 -11.17 28.15 -15.21
CA ALA A 62 -9.84 28.10 -14.59
C ALA A 62 -9.45 26.67 -14.20
N MET A 63 -10.37 25.89 -13.64
CA MET A 63 -10.20 24.46 -13.37
C MET A 63 -9.86 23.65 -14.63
N GLY A 64 -10.59 23.88 -15.73
CA GLY A 64 -10.32 23.23 -17.01
C GLY A 64 -8.92 23.53 -17.55
N VAL A 65 -8.48 24.79 -17.44
CA VAL A 65 -7.12 25.22 -17.84
C VAL A 65 -6.05 24.50 -17.03
N TRP A 66 -6.21 24.41 -15.70
CA TRP A 66 -5.23 23.76 -14.82
C TRP A 66 -5.30 22.23 -14.84
N PHE A 67 -6.39 21.64 -15.32
CA PHE A 67 -6.52 20.20 -15.45
C PHE A 67 -5.48 19.60 -16.42
N VAL A 68 -5.27 20.24 -17.58
CA VAL A 68 -4.35 19.76 -18.61
C VAL A 68 -2.91 19.57 -18.10
N PRO A 69 -2.24 20.57 -17.49
CA PRO A 69 -0.89 20.39 -16.98
C PRO A 69 -0.81 19.37 -15.84
N VAL A 70 -1.83 19.30 -14.98
CA VAL A 70 -1.87 18.30 -13.88
C VAL A 70 -2.03 16.88 -14.45
N ALA A 71 -2.89 16.69 -15.45
CA ALA A 71 -3.06 15.41 -16.13
C ALA A 71 -1.80 15.00 -16.90
N ALA A 72 -1.16 15.93 -17.61
CA ALA A 72 0.09 15.69 -18.32
C ALA A 72 1.22 15.32 -17.36
N TYR A 73 1.36 16.03 -16.24
CA TYR A 73 2.32 15.69 -15.19
C TYR A 73 2.02 14.32 -14.58
N GLY A 74 0.76 14.03 -14.26
CA GLY A 74 0.32 12.73 -13.75
C GLY A 74 0.64 11.59 -14.70
N TRP A 75 0.39 11.78 -16.00
CA TRP A 75 0.71 10.80 -17.05
C TRP A 75 2.22 10.58 -17.19
N TRP A 76 3.01 11.65 -17.31
CA TRP A 76 4.47 11.57 -17.38
C TRP A 76 5.07 10.90 -16.15
N HIS A 77 4.62 11.31 -14.96
CA HIS A 77 5.04 10.70 -13.70
C HIS A 77 4.63 9.23 -13.64
N SER A 78 3.42 8.86 -14.06
CA SER A 78 2.98 7.47 -14.10
C SER A 78 3.87 6.62 -14.99
N ARG A 79 4.30 7.11 -16.16
CA ARG A 79 5.20 6.38 -17.06
C ARG A 79 6.60 6.20 -16.50
N THR A 80 7.17 7.26 -15.92
CA THR A 80 8.51 7.19 -15.32
C THR A 80 8.53 6.28 -14.09
N VAL A 81 7.47 6.34 -13.28
CA VAL A 81 7.27 5.42 -12.16
C VAL A 81 7.07 3.99 -12.64
N LEU A 82 6.21 3.76 -13.63
CA LEU A 82 5.96 2.42 -14.18
C LEU A 82 7.25 1.80 -14.70
N ALA A 83 8.06 2.55 -15.45
CA ALA A 83 9.35 2.07 -15.95
C ALA A 83 10.31 1.69 -14.81
N LYS A 84 10.46 2.56 -13.80
CA LYS A 84 11.31 2.29 -12.61
C LYS A 84 10.76 1.16 -11.74
N SER A 85 9.44 1.00 -11.71
CA SER A 85 8.76 -0.01 -10.89
C SER A 85 8.77 -1.37 -11.56
N ALA A 86 8.71 -1.43 -12.90
CA ALA A 86 8.70 -2.67 -13.66
C ALA A 86 9.92 -3.53 -13.36
N ALA A 87 11.11 -2.94 -13.32
CA ALA A 87 12.34 -3.65 -12.95
C ALA A 87 12.25 -4.24 -11.53
N ARG A 88 11.78 -3.45 -10.55
CA ARG A 88 11.63 -3.91 -9.16
C ARG A 88 10.53 -4.95 -9.00
N VAL A 89 9.43 -4.82 -9.75
CA VAL A 89 8.36 -5.80 -9.79
C VAL A 89 8.89 -7.11 -10.37
N ALA A 90 9.66 -7.04 -11.45
CA ALA A 90 10.33 -8.20 -12.02
C ALA A 90 11.28 -8.85 -11.00
N ASP A 91 12.07 -8.07 -10.25
CA ASP A 91 12.94 -8.61 -9.18
C ASP A 91 12.14 -9.36 -8.11
N ILE A 92 11.03 -8.79 -7.64
CA ILE A 92 10.18 -9.41 -6.61
C ILE A 92 9.57 -10.70 -7.14
N VAL A 93 8.93 -10.64 -8.30
CA VAL A 93 8.26 -11.79 -8.94
C VAL A 93 9.27 -12.91 -9.19
N LEU A 94 10.46 -12.57 -9.68
CA LEU A 94 11.50 -13.53 -9.96
C LEU A 94 12.12 -14.13 -8.70
N ALA A 95 12.32 -13.32 -7.65
CA ALA A 95 12.79 -13.82 -6.35
C ALA A 95 11.81 -14.84 -5.75
N ASP A 96 10.53 -14.74 -6.09
CA ASP A 96 9.48 -15.70 -5.73
C ASP A 96 9.36 -16.87 -6.72
N GLY A 97 10.31 -17.04 -7.64
CA GLY A 97 10.30 -18.14 -8.60
C GLY A 97 9.17 -18.06 -9.62
N LEU A 98 8.60 -16.87 -9.83
CA LEU A 98 7.61 -16.64 -10.87
C LEU A 98 8.26 -15.87 -12.03
N CYS A 99 7.77 -16.07 -13.25
CA CYS A 99 8.25 -15.38 -14.43
C CYS A 99 7.68 -13.94 -14.49
N PRO A 100 8.49 -12.87 -14.54
CA PRO A 100 8.01 -11.49 -14.68
C PRO A 100 7.13 -11.22 -15.92
N GLY A 101 7.29 -12.01 -16.98
CA GLY A 101 6.48 -11.87 -18.20
C GLY A 101 5.06 -12.43 -18.08
N CYS A 102 4.93 -13.70 -17.71
CA CYS A 102 3.63 -14.42 -17.70
C CYS A 102 3.19 -14.90 -16.31
N MET A 103 3.96 -14.61 -15.27
CA MET A 103 3.77 -15.04 -13.87
C MET A 103 3.76 -16.57 -13.67
N TYR A 104 4.24 -17.36 -14.64
CA TYR A 104 4.33 -18.82 -14.50
C TYR A 104 5.50 -19.23 -13.61
N ASN A 105 5.41 -20.38 -12.94
CA ASN A 105 6.49 -20.90 -12.11
C ASN A 105 7.75 -21.21 -12.93
N LEU A 106 8.89 -20.75 -12.44
CA LEU A 106 10.21 -21.07 -12.96
C LEU A 106 10.78 -22.36 -12.36
N GLY A 107 9.94 -23.28 -11.85
CA GLY A 107 10.33 -24.50 -11.13
C GLY A 107 11.23 -25.49 -11.90
N ALA A 108 11.60 -25.17 -13.14
CA ALA A 108 12.60 -25.89 -13.90
C ALA A 108 13.99 -25.79 -13.26
N GLN A 109 14.80 -26.85 -13.44
CA GLN A 109 16.22 -26.79 -13.12
C GLN A 109 16.92 -25.78 -14.05
N PRO A 110 17.94 -25.06 -13.55
CA PRO A 110 18.75 -24.19 -14.37
C PRO A 110 19.50 -25.00 -15.43
N ASP A 111 19.67 -24.41 -16.61
CA ASP A 111 20.56 -24.94 -17.64
C ASP A 111 22.04 -24.85 -17.20
N GLU A 112 22.94 -25.42 -18.00
CA GLU A 112 24.40 -25.41 -17.74
C GLU A 112 24.96 -23.99 -17.58
N GLY A 113 24.30 -22.97 -18.14
CA GLY A 113 24.66 -21.55 -18.01
C GLY A 113 24.07 -20.87 -16.77
N GLY A 114 23.40 -21.60 -15.88
CA GLY A 114 22.76 -21.03 -14.69
C GLY A 114 21.49 -20.23 -14.99
N MET A 115 20.88 -20.41 -16.15
CA MET A 115 19.66 -19.72 -16.56
C MET A 115 18.45 -20.65 -16.48
N VAL A 116 17.31 -20.12 -16.06
CA VAL A 116 16.03 -20.83 -16.03
C VAL A 116 15.14 -20.31 -17.14
N ARG A 117 14.65 -21.22 -17.98
CA ARG A 117 13.70 -20.89 -19.05
C ARG A 117 12.27 -21.07 -18.54
N CYS A 118 11.45 -20.05 -18.72
CA CYS A 118 10.02 -20.14 -18.46
C CYS A 118 9.37 -21.09 -19.47
N PRO A 119 8.66 -22.14 -19.04
CA PRO A 119 8.07 -23.12 -19.96
C PRO A 119 6.88 -22.57 -20.76
N GLU A 120 6.22 -21.52 -20.27
CA GLU A 120 5.08 -20.87 -20.95
C GLU A 120 5.54 -19.89 -22.03
N CYS A 121 6.22 -18.81 -21.62
CA CYS A 121 6.57 -17.72 -22.55
C CYS A 121 7.96 -17.84 -23.17
N GLY A 122 8.76 -18.83 -22.76
CA GLY A 122 10.11 -19.05 -23.26
C GLY A 122 11.18 -18.07 -22.76
N ALA A 123 10.82 -17.05 -21.97
CA ALA A 123 11.76 -16.07 -21.41
C ALA A 123 12.81 -16.75 -20.51
N ARG A 124 14.05 -16.23 -20.51
CA ARG A 124 15.17 -16.79 -19.73
C ARG A 124 15.57 -15.83 -18.61
N TRP A 125 15.84 -16.37 -17.44
CA TRP A 125 16.19 -15.60 -16.25
C TRP A 125 17.34 -16.23 -15.47
N SER A 126 18.16 -15.44 -14.79
CA SER A 126 19.25 -15.99 -13.96
C SER A 126 18.70 -16.74 -12.75
N ALA A 127 19.17 -17.97 -12.54
CA ALA A 127 18.82 -18.80 -11.39
C ALA A 127 19.26 -18.15 -10.06
N THR A 128 20.35 -17.40 -10.07
CA THR A 128 20.88 -16.69 -8.87
C THR A 128 19.94 -15.62 -8.34
N ARG A 129 18.98 -15.15 -9.15
CA ARG A 129 17.97 -14.17 -8.74
C ARG A 129 16.68 -14.82 -8.22
N ILE A 130 16.56 -16.15 -8.31
CA ILE A 130 15.41 -16.91 -7.81
C ILE A 130 15.73 -17.38 -6.39
N ALA A 131 15.14 -16.72 -5.39
CA ALA A 131 15.36 -17.06 -3.99
C ALA A 131 14.45 -18.19 -3.51
N ARG A 132 13.25 -18.33 -4.11
CA ARG A 132 12.25 -19.32 -3.74
C ARG A 132 11.76 -20.11 -4.95
N ARG A 133 11.55 -21.41 -4.76
CA ARG A 133 10.85 -22.27 -5.71
C ARG A 133 9.60 -22.76 -5.00
N HIS A 134 8.43 -22.39 -5.52
CA HIS A 134 7.17 -22.91 -5.03
C HIS A 134 6.83 -24.18 -5.79
N GLU A 135 6.33 -25.22 -5.13
CA GLU A 135 5.58 -26.26 -5.82
C GLU A 135 4.12 -25.80 -5.92
N PHE A 136 3.60 -25.65 -7.14
CA PHE A 136 2.18 -25.39 -7.32
C PHE A 136 1.41 -26.67 -7.00
N VAL A 137 0.68 -26.65 -5.89
CA VAL A 137 -0.25 -27.73 -5.55
C VAL A 137 -1.48 -27.58 -6.45
N VAL A 138 -1.81 -28.64 -7.21
CA VAL A 138 -3.05 -28.69 -8.00
C VAL A 138 -4.23 -28.70 -7.02
N ARG A 139 -5.02 -27.62 -7.00
CA ARG A 139 -6.16 -27.44 -6.08
C ARG A 139 -7.45 -27.95 -6.68
N THR A 140 -8.40 -28.29 -5.81
CA THR A 140 -9.74 -28.72 -6.22
C THR A 140 -10.61 -27.52 -6.63
N GLU A 141 -11.60 -27.76 -7.49
CA GLU A 141 -12.48 -26.71 -8.06
C GLU A 141 -13.24 -25.89 -6.99
N THR A 142 -13.58 -26.52 -5.87
CA THR A 142 -14.23 -25.88 -4.71
C THR A 142 -13.29 -24.95 -3.92
N GLU A 143 -11.99 -25.25 -3.86
CA GLU A 143 -10.98 -24.34 -3.31
C GLU A 143 -10.79 -23.14 -4.24
N LEU A 144 -10.88 -23.39 -5.55
CA LEU A 144 -10.77 -22.37 -6.58
C LEU A 144 -11.84 -21.27 -6.43
N GLU A 145 -13.10 -21.67 -6.22
CA GLU A 145 -14.21 -20.74 -6.02
C GLU A 145 -14.10 -19.92 -4.72
N LYS A 146 -13.70 -20.57 -3.60
CA LYS A 146 -13.48 -19.88 -2.32
C LYS A 146 -12.48 -18.74 -2.49
N GLN A 147 -11.46 -18.95 -3.32
CA GLN A 147 -10.40 -17.99 -3.54
C GLN A 147 -10.70 -16.98 -4.65
N LYS A 148 -11.55 -17.28 -5.64
CA LYS A 148 -12.15 -16.26 -6.52
C LYS A 148 -13.04 -15.29 -5.72
N ARG A 149 -13.82 -15.80 -4.75
CA ARG A 149 -14.57 -14.96 -3.78
C ARG A 149 -13.62 -14.13 -2.91
N TRP A 150 -12.47 -14.69 -2.55
CA TRP A 150 -11.41 -13.97 -1.83
C TRP A 150 -10.85 -12.79 -2.64
N TRP A 151 -10.57 -12.96 -3.94
CA TRP A 151 -10.09 -11.87 -4.82
C TRP A 151 -11.06 -10.71 -4.95
N ARG A 152 -12.36 -10.98 -5.07
CA ARG A 152 -13.40 -9.93 -5.09
C ARG A 152 -13.45 -9.14 -3.79
N ALA A 153 -13.16 -9.78 -2.65
CA ALA A 153 -13.01 -9.09 -1.36
C ALA A 153 -11.64 -8.37 -1.22
N PHE A 154 -10.63 -8.77 -2.01
CA PHE A 154 -9.26 -8.26 -1.99
C PHE A 154 -9.08 -6.92 -2.73
N GLY A 155 -10.01 -6.54 -3.62
CA GLY A 155 -10.00 -5.26 -4.36
C GLY A 155 -9.92 -4.00 -3.49
N GLY A 156 -10.01 -4.13 -2.16
CA GLY A 156 -9.66 -3.09 -1.20
C GLY A 156 -8.21 -3.19 -0.73
N ALA A 157 -7.23 -3.25 -1.66
CA ALA A 157 -5.83 -3.03 -1.31
C ALA A 157 -5.77 -1.72 -0.51
N ASP A 158 -5.30 -1.80 0.73
CA ASP A 158 -5.14 -0.63 1.60
C ASP A 158 -4.03 0.23 1.00
N ALA A 159 -4.37 1.06 0.02
CA ALA A 159 -3.43 1.75 -0.85
C ALA A 159 -2.61 2.86 -0.14
N TRP A 160 -2.68 2.88 1.17
CA TRP A 160 -2.43 4.05 1.99
C TRP A 160 -1.85 3.59 3.33
N GLY A 161 -0.57 3.90 3.52
CA GLY A 161 0.19 3.54 4.71
C GLY A 161 1.69 3.58 4.43
N PRO A 162 2.53 3.31 5.44
CA PRO A 162 3.93 3.01 5.19
C PRO A 162 4.02 1.77 4.31
N THR A 163 4.95 1.77 3.36
CA THR A 163 5.11 0.67 2.39
C THR A 163 6.43 -0.06 2.57
N ARG A 164 7.37 0.54 3.30
CA ARG A 164 8.72 0.03 3.52
C ARG A 164 9.17 0.29 4.94
N ILE A 165 10.01 -0.60 5.43
CA ILE A 165 10.74 -0.50 6.70
C ILE A 165 12.16 -1.01 6.45
N GLU A 166 13.15 -0.42 7.12
CA GLU A 166 14.52 -0.93 7.09
C GLU A 166 14.68 -2.01 8.17
N ASP A 167 15.23 -3.16 7.78
CA ASP A 167 15.50 -4.26 8.71
C ASP A 167 16.81 -4.04 9.48
N GLY A 168 17.16 -4.96 10.37
CA GLY A 168 18.39 -4.87 11.18
C GLY A 168 19.69 -4.87 10.37
N ARG A 169 19.63 -5.28 9.09
CA ARG A 169 20.74 -5.29 8.13
C ARG A 169 20.69 -4.05 7.20
N ARG A 170 19.88 -3.04 7.53
CA ARG A 170 19.62 -1.83 6.71
C ARG A 170 19.05 -2.13 5.32
N GLN A 171 18.47 -3.31 5.11
CA GLN A 171 17.81 -3.65 3.86
C GLN A 171 16.37 -3.15 3.91
N ARG A 172 15.92 -2.54 2.81
CA ARG A 172 14.54 -2.06 2.69
C ARG A 172 13.62 -3.22 2.39
N ARG A 173 12.76 -3.55 3.35
CA ARG A 173 11.75 -4.60 3.24
C ARG A 173 10.36 -3.99 3.06
N PRO A 174 9.45 -4.66 2.33
CA PRO A 174 8.04 -4.27 2.36
C PRO A 174 7.53 -4.37 3.80
N ILE A 175 6.58 -3.52 4.17
CA ILE A 175 5.91 -3.63 5.47
C ILE A 175 4.51 -4.20 5.26
N VAL A 176 4.06 -5.02 6.21
CA VAL A 176 2.69 -5.51 6.24
C VAL A 176 1.71 -4.34 6.41
N SER A 177 0.50 -4.46 5.84
CA SER A 177 -0.53 -3.42 6.01
C SER A 177 -0.83 -3.16 7.48
N ALA A 178 -0.97 -1.89 7.87
CA ALA A 178 -1.30 -1.50 9.25
C ALA A 178 -2.64 -2.08 9.75
N ARG A 179 -3.55 -2.46 8.83
CA ARG A 179 -4.83 -3.09 9.18
C ARG A 179 -4.71 -4.59 9.45
N LEU A 180 -3.59 -5.23 9.06
CA LEU A 180 -3.30 -6.66 9.23
C LEU A 180 -4.45 -7.57 8.74
N ARG A 181 -5.27 -7.12 7.78
CA ARG A 181 -6.50 -7.81 7.36
C ARG A 181 -6.22 -9.24 6.89
N GLN A 182 -5.23 -9.40 6.01
CA GLN A 182 -4.89 -10.71 5.46
C GLN A 182 -4.25 -11.62 6.51
N PRO A 183 -3.17 -11.23 7.22
CA PRO A 183 -2.58 -12.06 8.28
C PRO A 183 -3.60 -12.53 9.33
N ILE A 184 -4.50 -11.64 9.79
CA ILE A 184 -5.51 -11.98 10.80
C ILE A 184 -6.53 -12.99 10.28
N ARG A 185 -6.84 -12.96 8.98
CA ARG A 185 -7.85 -13.82 8.38
C ARG A 185 -7.33 -15.24 8.16
N VAL A 186 -6.06 -15.39 7.80
CA VAL A 186 -5.42 -16.72 7.61
C VAL A 186 -4.90 -17.32 8.92
N ALA A 187 -4.55 -16.49 9.90
CA ALA A 187 -4.08 -16.99 11.19
C ALA A 187 -5.20 -17.62 12.01
N THR A 188 -4.90 -18.73 12.67
CA THR A 188 -5.75 -19.40 13.66
C THR A 188 -5.10 -19.35 15.05
N GLY A 189 -5.86 -19.71 16.08
CA GLY A 189 -5.35 -19.86 17.46
C GLY A 189 -4.63 -18.63 18.02
N GLU A 190 -3.46 -18.86 18.62
CA GLU A 190 -2.70 -17.84 19.35
C GLU A 190 -2.08 -16.78 18.42
N ARG A 191 -1.64 -17.17 17.23
CA ARG A 191 -1.12 -16.23 16.22
C ARG A 191 -2.16 -15.17 15.85
N ARG A 192 -3.42 -15.57 15.70
CA ARG A 192 -4.53 -14.63 15.42
C ARG A 192 -4.71 -13.62 16.55
N LYS A 193 -4.61 -14.05 17.81
CA LYS A 193 -4.72 -13.16 18.98
C LYS A 193 -3.59 -12.13 19.00
N ARG A 194 -2.35 -12.55 18.73
CA ARG A 194 -1.18 -11.67 18.63
C ARG A 194 -1.31 -10.65 17.51
N LEU A 195 -1.77 -11.06 16.32
CA LEU A 195 -2.05 -10.14 15.22
C LEU A 195 -3.16 -9.12 15.54
N LEU A 196 -4.21 -9.55 16.24
CA LEU A 196 -5.28 -8.64 16.72
C LEU A 196 -4.77 -7.67 17.80
N ALA A 197 -3.85 -8.11 18.66
CA ALA A 197 -3.18 -7.25 19.62
C ALA A 197 -2.30 -6.20 18.93
N ALA A 198 -1.45 -6.62 17.98
CA ALA A 198 -0.65 -5.72 17.16
C ALA A 198 -1.52 -4.69 16.43
N ARG A 199 -2.64 -5.12 15.82
CA ARG A 199 -3.59 -4.21 15.16
C ARG A 199 -4.18 -3.16 16.10
N ARG A 200 -4.51 -3.55 17.34
CA ARG A 200 -5.03 -2.63 18.35
C ARG A 200 -3.97 -1.61 18.77
N GLU A 201 -2.72 -2.04 18.91
CA GLU A 201 -1.58 -1.18 19.25
C GLU A 201 -1.29 -0.17 18.13
N ILE A 202 -1.18 -0.63 16.89
CA ILE A 202 -1.06 0.21 15.69
C ILE A 202 -2.23 1.20 15.61
N GLY A 203 -3.45 0.75 15.91
CA GLY A 203 -4.64 1.59 15.91
C GLY A 203 -4.70 2.63 17.04
N ARG A 204 -3.95 2.45 18.13
CA ARG A 204 -3.81 3.42 19.23
C ARG A 204 -2.72 4.43 18.95
N GLU A 205 -1.69 4.03 18.20
CA GLU A 205 -0.59 4.90 17.84
C GLU A 205 -1.11 6.18 17.17
N ARG A 206 -0.72 7.32 17.74
CA ARG A 206 -1.07 8.67 17.27
C ARG A 206 -2.58 8.88 17.05
N ARG A 207 -3.46 8.15 17.74
CA ARG A 207 -4.91 8.30 17.61
C ARG A 207 -5.34 9.75 17.90
N VAL A 208 -4.83 10.32 19.00
CA VAL A 208 -5.13 11.71 19.38
C VAL A 208 -4.68 12.69 18.29
N ARG A 209 -3.44 12.56 17.80
CA ARG A 209 -2.93 13.39 16.69
C ARG A 209 -3.77 13.27 15.42
N ARG A 210 -4.22 12.06 15.07
CA ARG A 210 -5.10 11.84 13.90
C ARG A 210 -6.44 12.56 14.05
N TRP A 211 -7.05 12.47 15.23
CA TRP A 211 -8.28 13.22 15.52
C TRP A 211 -8.05 14.73 15.52
N MET A 212 -6.95 15.22 16.10
CA MET A 212 -6.62 16.65 16.07
C MET A 212 -6.46 17.18 14.63
N VAL A 213 -5.76 16.45 13.76
CA VAL A 213 -5.62 16.84 12.35
C VAL A 213 -6.96 16.78 11.61
N ALA A 214 -7.75 15.72 11.82
CA ALA A 214 -9.08 15.60 11.23
C ALA A 214 -10.00 16.75 11.67
N SER A 215 -10.07 17.03 12.97
CA SER A 215 -10.84 18.16 13.52
C SER A 215 -10.34 19.50 13.00
N GLY A 216 -9.01 19.69 12.88
CA GLY A 216 -8.43 20.89 12.31
C GLY A 216 -8.86 21.14 10.86
N LEU A 217 -8.90 20.09 10.02
CA LEU A 217 -9.40 20.19 8.64
C LEU A 217 -10.89 20.56 8.58
N PHE A 218 -11.72 19.98 9.47
CA PHE A 218 -13.13 20.34 9.58
C PHE A 218 -13.33 21.78 10.04
N SER A 219 -12.59 22.23 11.07
CA SER A 219 -12.67 23.61 11.56
C SER A 219 -12.23 24.62 10.51
N MET A 220 -11.13 24.34 9.79
CA MET A 220 -10.66 25.18 8.70
C MET A 220 -11.73 25.31 7.60
N TYR A 221 -12.37 24.22 7.22
CA TYR A 221 -13.47 24.25 6.24
C TYR A 221 -14.68 25.04 6.73
N ALA A 222 -15.06 24.89 8.00
CA ALA A 222 -16.14 25.66 8.59
C ALA A 222 -15.84 27.17 8.53
N VAL A 223 -14.61 27.59 8.84
CA VAL A 223 -14.18 29.00 8.73
C VAL A 223 -14.27 29.50 7.29
N VAL A 224 -13.85 28.71 6.30
CA VAL A 224 -13.98 29.07 4.88
C VAL A 224 -15.45 29.21 4.49
N CYS A 225 -16.31 28.27 4.88
CA CYS A 225 -17.74 28.34 4.59
C CYS A 225 -18.40 29.55 5.24
N ILE A 226 -18.09 29.85 6.51
CA ILE A 226 -18.62 31.02 7.21
C ILE A 226 -18.13 32.31 6.54
N SER A 227 -16.85 32.37 6.17
CA SER A 227 -16.28 33.55 5.48
C SER A 227 -16.98 33.80 4.14
N LEU A 228 -17.24 32.73 3.36
CA LEU A 228 -18.00 32.81 2.09
C LEU A 228 -19.46 33.22 2.33
N LEU A 229 -20.09 32.75 3.41
CA LEU A 229 -21.45 33.16 3.77
C LEU A 229 -21.50 34.64 4.22
N MET A 230 -20.46 35.13 4.90
CA MET A 230 -20.39 36.54 5.30
C MET A 230 -20.06 37.46 4.12
N SER A 231 -19.20 37.06 3.18
CA SER A 231 -18.96 37.82 1.94
C SER A 231 -20.20 37.86 1.05
N ARG A 232 -21.04 36.81 1.08
CA ARG A 232 -22.32 36.78 0.38
C ARG A 232 -23.26 37.93 0.78
N ALA A 233 -23.16 38.43 2.01
CA ALA A 233 -23.95 39.55 2.48
C ALA A 233 -23.55 40.88 1.80
N SER A 234 -22.36 40.98 1.22
CA SER A 234 -21.82 42.25 0.69
C SER A 234 -21.76 42.34 -0.84
N THR A 235 -21.63 41.24 -1.59
CA THR A 235 -21.12 41.33 -2.99
C THR A 235 -21.87 40.55 -4.08
N GLY A 236 -22.97 39.86 -3.79
CA GLY A 236 -23.86 39.32 -4.85
C GLY A 236 -23.35 38.12 -5.68
N TYR A 237 -22.13 37.62 -5.45
CA TYR A 237 -21.57 36.44 -6.13
C TYR A 237 -22.20 35.13 -5.62
N ARG A 238 -23.37 34.74 -6.15
CA ARG A 238 -24.17 33.63 -5.58
C ARG A 238 -23.72 32.21 -5.98
N VAL A 239 -23.10 32.04 -7.15
CA VAL A 239 -22.86 30.71 -7.75
C VAL A 239 -21.42 30.24 -7.55
N ILE A 240 -20.44 31.13 -7.67
CA ILE A 240 -19.01 30.78 -7.58
C ILE A 240 -18.66 30.26 -6.18
N ASP A 241 -19.13 30.94 -5.12
CA ASP A 241 -18.87 30.55 -3.72
C ASP A 241 -19.44 29.16 -3.38
N LEU A 242 -20.60 28.81 -3.94
CA LEU A 242 -21.22 27.49 -3.76
C LEU A 242 -20.38 26.39 -4.42
N PHE A 243 -19.88 26.65 -5.63
CA PHE A 243 -19.01 25.70 -6.34
C PHE A 243 -17.68 25.51 -5.61
N ILE A 244 -17.07 26.58 -5.09
CA ILE A 244 -15.85 26.49 -4.29
C ILE A 244 -16.11 25.63 -3.05
N GLY A 245 -17.16 25.93 -2.27
CA GLY A 245 -17.51 25.15 -1.08
C GLY A 245 -17.76 23.67 -1.38
N LEU A 246 -18.58 23.37 -2.40
CA LEU A 246 -18.89 21.99 -2.80
C LEU A 246 -17.63 21.24 -3.30
N SER A 247 -16.77 21.93 -4.03
CA SER A 247 -15.51 21.36 -4.53
C SER A 247 -14.46 21.14 -3.43
N MET A 248 -14.61 21.75 -2.26
CA MET A 248 -13.76 21.48 -1.08
C MET A 248 -14.36 20.43 -0.14
N LEU A 249 -15.67 20.14 -0.24
CA LEU A 249 -16.35 19.17 0.61
C LEU A 249 -15.70 17.78 0.57
N TRP A 250 -15.27 17.31 -0.61
CA TRP A 250 -14.60 16.02 -0.72
C TRP A 250 -13.27 15.99 0.04
N LEU A 251 -12.51 17.11 0.10
CA LEU A 251 -11.28 17.16 0.89
C LEU A 251 -11.58 16.91 2.38
N VAL A 252 -12.67 17.48 2.87
CA VAL A 252 -13.05 17.48 4.29
C VAL A 252 -13.78 16.20 4.69
N VAL A 253 -14.36 15.48 3.73
CA VAL A 253 -14.92 14.15 4.00
C VAL A 253 -13.85 13.07 3.81
N VAL A 254 -13.18 13.05 2.66
CA VAL A 254 -12.27 11.97 2.27
C VAL A 254 -11.01 11.96 3.15
N PHE A 255 -10.35 13.10 3.37
CA PHE A 255 -9.10 13.11 4.15
C PHE A 255 -9.32 12.73 5.61
N PRO A 256 -10.27 13.33 6.36
CA PRO A 256 -10.54 12.90 7.73
C PRO A 256 -10.93 11.43 7.83
N VAL A 257 -11.77 10.92 6.93
CA VAL A 257 -12.09 9.49 6.89
C VAL A 257 -10.82 8.66 6.68
N MET A 258 -9.94 9.06 5.77
CA MET A 258 -8.66 8.40 5.52
C MET A 258 -7.72 8.45 6.73
N ILE A 259 -7.60 9.61 7.39
CA ILE A 259 -6.78 9.83 8.58
C ILE A 259 -7.31 8.96 9.73
N VAL A 260 -8.60 9.03 10.03
CA VAL A 260 -9.25 8.27 11.11
C VAL A 260 -9.14 6.77 10.87
N ARG A 261 -9.34 6.31 9.62
CA ARG A 261 -9.16 4.89 9.24
C ARG A 261 -7.71 4.40 9.26
N GLY A 262 -6.76 5.24 9.70
CA GLY A 262 -5.35 4.89 9.89
C GLY A 262 -4.58 4.72 8.58
N SER A 263 -5.12 5.24 7.48
CA SER A 263 -4.47 5.15 6.18
C SER A 263 -3.39 6.25 6.00
N MET A 264 -3.48 7.31 6.79
CA MET A 264 -2.47 8.36 6.93
C MET A 264 -2.07 8.53 8.40
N GLY A 265 -0.81 8.89 8.64
CA GLY A 265 -0.29 9.21 9.97
C GLY A 265 0.27 8.03 10.78
N ILE A 266 0.16 6.80 10.26
CA ILE A 266 0.85 5.63 10.81
C ILE A 266 2.26 5.57 10.19
N THR A 267 3.30 5.44 11.01
CA THR A 267 4.69 5.33 10.55
C THR A 267 5.08 3.87 10.37
N ALA A 268 6.07 3.61 9.51
CA ALA A 268 6.59 2.27 9.29
C ALA A 268 7.17 1.68 10.58
N GLU A 269 7.93 2.49 11.31
CA GLU A 269 8.51 2.16 12.61
C GLU A 269 7.44 1.81 13.65
N GLY A 270 6.34 2.54 13.67
CA GLY A 270 5.22 2.29 14.57
C GLY A 270 4.60 0.91 14.36
N VAL A 271 4.33 0.58 13.09
CA VAL A 271 3.86 -0.77 12.70
C VAL A 271 4.92 -1.83 13.01
N GLY A 272 6.18 -1.57 12.69
CA GLY A 272 7.28 -2.49 12.97
C GLY A 272 7.42 -2.80 14.45
N ASN A 273 7.45 -1.78 15.29
CA ASN A 273 7.55 -1.91 16.74
C ASN A 273 6.36 -2.66 17.34
N ALA A 274 5.13 -2.35 16.91
CA ALA A 274 3.94 -3.05 17.38
C ALA A 274 3.94 -4.54 16.98
N MET A 275 4.44 -4.88 15.79
CA MET A 275 4.58 -6.26 15.33
C MET A 275 5.68 -7.00 16.13
N LEU A 276 6.85 -6.38 16.31
CA LEU A 276 7.97 -6.97 17.03
C LEU A 276 7.66 -7.24 18.50
N ARG A 277 6.89 -6.37 19.18
CA ARG A 277 6.41 -6.62 20.55
C ARG A 277 5.54 -7.87 20.69
N GLN A 278 4.90 -8.29 19.60
CA GLN A 278 4.08 -9.49 19.54
C GLN A 278 4.86 -10.70 18.96
N SER A 279 6.18 -10.58 18.79
CA SER A 279 7.04 -11.57 18.14
C SER A 279 6.54 -11.94 16.73
N LEU A 280 6.12 -10.93 15.96
CA LEU A 280 5.67 -11.07 14.58
C LEU A 280 6.57 -10.27 13.64
N CYS A 281 6.82 -10.81 12.46
CA CYS A 281 7.63 -10.16 11.43
C CYS A 281 6.90 -8.93 10.86
N PRO A 282 7.50 -7.72 10.91
CA PRO A 282 6.93 -6.52 10.28
C PRO A 282 6.72 -6.62 8.77
N SER A 283 7.47 -7.48 8.08
CA SER A 283 7.43 -7.60 6.62
C SER A 283 6.30 -8.51 6.14
N CYS A 284 6.21 -9.74 6.67
CA CYS A 284 5.25 -10.75 6.21
C CYS A 284 4.18 -11.13 7.25
N GLY A 285 4.30 -10.69 8.50
CA GLY A 285 3.40 -11.08 9.59
C GLY A 285 3.51 -12.55 10.03
N PHE A 286 4.60 -13.22 9.69
CA PHE A 286 4.95 -14.55 10.19
C PHE A 286 5.49 -14.48 11.62
N ASP A 287 5.43 -15.59 12.35
CA ASP A 287 5.98 -15.68 13.69
C ASP A 287 7.51 -15.56 13.65
N LEU A 288 8.07 -14.77 14.55
CA LEU A 288 9.51 -14.71 14.74
C LEU A 288 9.88 -15.67 15.86
N ASP A 289 10.80 -16.58 15.56
CA ASP A 289 11.39 -17.45 16.56
C ASP A 289 12.27 -16.61 17.50
N PRO A 290 12.14 -16.71 18.83
CA PRO A 290 13.04 -16.00 19.75
C PRO A 290 14.52 -16.35 19.59
N GLU A 291 14.87 -17.47 18.95
CA GLU A 291 16.27 -17.81 18.70
C GLU A 291 16.97 -16.72 17.88
N ARG A 292 18.06 -16.19 18.46
CA ARG A 292 18.87 -15.14 17.84
C ARG A 292 19.99 -15.79 17.05
N GLY A 293 20.17 -15.31 15.82
CA GLY A 293 21.37 -15.62 15.05
C GLY A 293 22.63 -15.06 15.73
N ALA A 294 23.80 -15.49 15.24
CA ALA A 294 25.10 -15.02 15.73
C ALA A 294 25.29 -13.49 15.61
N ASP A 295 24.54 -12.84 14.72
CA ASP A 295 24.51 -11.39 14.50
C ASP A 295 23.61 -10.63 15.49
N GLY A 296 22.97 -11.33 16.44
CA GLY A 296 22.02 -10.77 17.40
C GLY A 296 20.68 -10.35 16.76
N LEU A 297 20.43 -10.75 15.50
CA LEU A 297 19.16 -10.55 14.82
C LEU A 297 18.35 -11.85 14.85
N THR A 298 17.03 -11.70 14.94
CA THR A 298 16.09 -12.78 14.70
C THR A 298 15.72 -12.80 13.23
N GLU A 299 16.07 -13.87 12.54
CA GLU A 299 15.76 -14.03 11.12
C GLU A 299 14.35 -14.63 10.95
N CYS A 300 13.55 -14.02 10.10
CA CYS A 300 12.23 -14.55 9.78
C CYS A 300 12.35 -15.74 8.82
N GLY A 301 11.95 -16.94 9.25
CA GLY A 301 11.99 -18.14 8.42
C GLY A 301 11.22 -18.04 7.10
N GLU A 302 10.22 -17.16 7.02
CA GLU A 302 9.38 -17.01 5.81
C GLU A 302 9.96 -16.02 4.78
N CYS A 303 10.59 -14.93 5.23
CA CYS A 303 11.01 -13.85 4.33
C CYS A 303 12.50 -13.48 4.42
N GLY A 304 13.26 -14.10 5.32
CA GLY A 304 14.69 -13.85 5.54
C GLY A 304 15.01 -12.45 6.08
N ALA A 305 14.02 -11.67 6.49
CA ALA A 305 14.26 -10.35 7.10
C ALA A 305 14.76 -10.51 8.54
N GLY A 306 15.87 -9.84 8.88
CA GLY A 306 16.48 -9.87 10.21
C GLY A 306 16.00 -8.72 11.09
N TRP A 307 15.47 -9.02 12.28
CA TRP A 307 14.92 -8.02 13.19
C TRP A 307 15.57 -8.06 14.57
N ARG A 308 15.72 -6.89 15.20
CA ARG A 308 16.08 -6.82 16.62
C ARG A 308 14.81 -6.96 17.45
N VAL A 309 14.59 -8.15 17.99
CA VAL A 309 13.50 -8.39 18.93
C VAL A 309 14.00 -8.01 20.33
N SER A 310 13.51 -6.89 20.87
CA SER A 310 13.67 -6.57 22.29
C SER A 310 13.14 -7.77 23.08
N ALA A 311 13.97 -8.38 23.92
CA ALA A 311 13.54 -9.51 24.74
C ALA A 311 12.33 -9.04 25.54
N VAL A 312 11.12 -9.46 25.14
CA VAL A 312 9.92 -9.13 25.86
C VAL A 312 10.04 -9.91 27.16
N SER A 313 10.26 -9.20 28.27
CA SER A 313 10.43 -9.78 29.60
C SER A 313 9.32 -10.82 29.84
N SER A 314 9.69 -12.10 29.76
CA SER A 314 8.79 -13.23 29.96
C SER A 314 8.18 -13.24 31.36
N GLU A 315 8.70 -12.42 32.28
CA GLU A 315 8.24 -12.24 33.66
C GLU A 315 6.85 -11.61 33.83
N ARG A 316 6.27 -10.96 32.81
CA ARG A 316 4.89 -10.40 32.92
C ARG A 316 3.76 -11.35 32.54
N ARG A 317 4.05 -12.64 32.31
CA ARG A 317 3.08 -13.67 31.90
C ARG A 317 2.82 -14.78 32.93
N ARG A 318 3.36 -14.66 34.15
CA ARG A 318 2.90 -15.43 35.31
C ARG A 318 1.99 -14.54 36.14
#